data_AF-A0A8C3PT05-F1
#
_entry.id   AF-A0A8C3PT05-F1
#
_cell.length_a   1.000
_cell.length_b   1.000
_cell.length_c   1.000
_cell.angle_alpha   90.00
_cell.angle_beta   90.00
_cell.angle_gamma   90.00
#
_symmetry.space_group_name_H-M   'P 1'
#
loop_
_entity.id
_entity.type
_entity.pdbx_description
1 polymer ?
#
loop_
_entity_poly.entity_id
_entity_poly.type
_entity_poly.pdbx_seq_one_letter_code
_entity_poly.pdbx_strand_id
1 'polypeptide(L)'
;MSRQCYTSSSILGRRGFSSASAVCGLGRGNSSSASVCPPVGRRCGMGGFSSRSVCDLGRGQRISFGGSCRGGVYGGAGGLGDGIRGVSIHPELLKPLCVGVDPEECQVRTHEKEQIKNLNNQFACFIDKVRLLEQQNKVLTTKWELLQQYVLPASRRNLEPVFENFICNLRKQLECVLGERERLENEERCLRDLVQEYKCKYEDEINKRTAAENEFVVLKKDVDCLYLTKEELEVRVGLLRQQLEFLKCIYAERAQLDCQLCDTSVIVQMDNSRDLDMEGIIKSVECCYEEIAQKSKAEVEAFYQTRLEELHSSRGKFCDDLRNNQSEIAELNRMIQKLQCESDNVKKQIAALQTAICDAEQRGDCALKDARQKLIDLQTALQQAKDKMACLLRDYQELLNVKLALDIEIATYRTLLEGEESSVVPFGPSPTSSGDWDWGKIRSPPSLSSRRVPSSQGRVTHCKVSMAWLGRGGQGGAHHSWRHSWTSGQPAGRLHPLPGMEPAKSPRDN
;
A
#
# COMPACT_ATOMS: atom_id res chain seq x y z
N MET A 1 -82.09 -20.46 51.04
CA MET A 1 -82.86 -21.04 49.92
C MET A 1 -81.90 -21.82 49.02
N SER A 2 -82.23 -23.09 48.79
CA SER A 2 -81.79 -24.03 47.75
C SER A 2 -80.36 -24.02 47.19
N ARG A 3 -79.59 -25.03 47.64
CA ARG A 3 -78.74 -25.99 46.90
C ARG A 3 -78.30 -25.64 45.47
N GLN A 4 -77.00 -25.74 45.20
CA GLN A 4 -76.46 -26.82 44.35
C GLN A 4 -74.93 -26.92 44.43
N CYS A 5 -74.45 -28.05 44.95
CA CYS A 5 -73.11 -28.56 44.73
C CYS A 5 -73.08 -29.30 43.39
N TYR A 6 -71.96 -29.23 42.66
CA TYR A 6 -71.46 -30.36 41.88
C TYR A 6 -69.94 -30.44 41.97
N THR A 7 -69.50 -31.67 42.21
CA THR A 7 -68.14 -32.14 42.45
C THR A 7 -67.53 -32.77 41.20
N SER A 8 -66.20 -32.70 41.13
CA SER A 8 -65.27 -33.68 40.53
C SER A 8 -65.15 -33.75 39.00
N SER A 9 -63.93 -33.62 38.47
CA SER A 9 -63.06 -34.79 38.20
C SER A 9 -61.84 -34.41 37.35
N SER A 10 -60.67 -34.85 37.81
CA SER A 10 -59.41 -34.98 37.09
C SER A 10 -59.48 -36.06 36.01
N ILE A 11 -59.08 -35.76 34.76
CA ILE A 11 -58.75 -36.75 33.74
C ILE A 11 -57.47 -36.34 33.01
N LEU A 12 -56.52 -37.29 33.02
CA LEU A 12 -55.26 -37.34 32.28
C LEU A 12 -55.50 -37.29 30.76
N GLY A 13 -54.73 -36.46 30.06
CA GLY A 13 -54.72 -36.38 28.60
C GLY A 13 -53.33 -36.07 28.06
N ARG A 14 -52.51 -37.12 27.94
CA ARG A 14 -51.16 -37.14 27.35
C ARG A 14 -51.27 -37.05 25.82
N ARG A 15 -50.62 -36.08 25.17
CA ARG A 15 -50.08 -36.05 23.78
C ARG A 15 -49.30 -34.72 23.67
N GLY A 16 -47.99 -34.64 23.40
CA GLY A 16 -47.07 -35.56 22.77
C GLY A 16 -46.72 -35.08 21.36
N PHE A 17 -45.83 -34.10 21.24
CA PHE A 17 -44.97 -33.89 20.06
C PHE A 17 -43.58 -33.37 20.48
N SER A 18 -42.67 -34.34 20.59
CA SER A 18 -41.23 -34.33 20.26
C SER A 18 -40.92 -33.59 18.94
N SER A 19 -39.73 -33.13 18.55
CA SER A 19 -38.34 -33.10 19.04
C SER A 19 -37.55 -32.25 18.03
N ALA A 20 -36.51 -31.52 18.45
CA ALA A 20 -35.24 -31.39 17.71
C ALA A 20 -34.24 -30.51 18.49
N SER A 21 -33.52 -31.11 19.44
CA SER A 21 -32.26 -30.56 19.95
C SER A 21 -31.20 -31.63 19.77
N ALA A 22 -30.41 -31.49 18.72
CA ALA A 22 -29.25 -32.34 18.49
C ALA A 22 -28.18 -31.99 19.53
N VAL A 23 -27.93 -32.96 20.42
CA VAL A 23 -26.73 -33.02 21.24
C VAL A 23 -25.62 -33.54 20.34
N CYS A 24 -24.69 -32.67 19.94
CA CYS A 24 -23.42 -33.10 19.38
C CYS A 24 -22.38 -33.13 20.49
N GLY A 25 -21.93 -34.35 20.81
CA GLY A 25 -20.85 -34.61 21.73
C GLY A 25 -19.52 -34.02 21.25
N LEU A 26 -18.76 -33.52 22.21
CA LEU A 26 -17.37 -33.11 22.07
C LEU A 26 -16.49 -34.36 21.84
N GLY A 27 -16.27 -34.70 20.57
CA GLY A 27 -15.20 -35.59 20.13
C GLY A 27 -14.01 -34.75 19.65
N ARG A 28 -13.04 -34.51 20.54
CA ARG A 28 -11.73 -33.92 20.21
C ARG A 28 -10.90 -34.95 19.45
N GLY A 29 -10.79 -34.79 18.13
CA GLY A 29 -9.79 -35.45 17.29
C GLY A 29 -8.97 -34.39 16.57
N ASN A 30 -7.90 -33.90 17.20
CA ASN A 30 -6.92 -33.04 16.53
C ASN A 30 -5.88 -33.93 15.86
N SER A 31 -5.85 -33.87 14.53
CA SER A 31 -4.77 -34.34 13.68
C SER A 31 -3.51 -33.49 13.90
N SER A 32 -2.42 -34.19 14.21
CA SER A 32 -1.07 -33.65 14.33
C SER A 32 -0.51 -33.29 12.96
N SER A 33 -0.15 -32.02 12.75
CA SER A 33 0.89 -31.63 11.78
C SER A 33 1.56 -30.35 12.27
N ALA A 34 2.53 -30.53 13.17
CA ALA A 34 3.47 -29.49 13.56
C ALA A 34 4.77 -29.70 12.78
N SER A 35 5.10 -28.73 11.94
CA SER A 35 6.43 -28.58 11.35
C SER A 35 7.43 -28.21 12.45
N VAL A 36 8.37 -29.11 12.70
CA VAL A 36 9.52 -28.88 13.57
C VAL A 36 10.60 -28.18 12.75
N CYS A 37 10.90 -26.92 13.06
CA CYS A 37 12.15 -26.27 12.68
C CYS A 37 13.08 -26.26 13.90
N PRO A 38 14.26 -26.90 13.87
CA PRO A 38 15.29 -26.72 14.89
C PRO A 38 16.26 -25.57 14.53
N PRO A 39 17.03 -25.07 15.52
CA PRO A 39 17.80 -23.85 15.42
C PRO A 39 19.17 -24.03 14.73
N VAL A 40 19.66 -22.92 14.20
CA VAL A 40 21.01 -22.75 13.66
C VAL A 40 22.06 -22.82 14.78
N GLY A 41 23.03 -23.72 14.63
CA GLY A 41 24.23 -23.83 15.48
C GLY A 41 25.45 -24.22 14.64
N ARG A 42 26.52 -23.41 14.77
CA ARG A 42 27.83 -23.47 14.11
C ARG A 42 28.46 -24.87 13.98
N ARG A 43 29.14 -25.11 12.83
CA ARG A 43 30.49 -25.72 12.81
C ARG A 43 31.29 -25.32 11.57
N CYS A 44 32.59 -25.13 11.80
CA CYS A 44 33.63 -24.86 10.81
C CYS A 44 33.79 -26.01 9.79
N GLY A 45 34.17 -25.66 8.56
CA GLY A 45 34.60 -26.63 7.55
C GLY A 45 35.30 -25.92 6.38
N MET A 46 36.61 -26.08 6.33
CA MET A 46 37.53 -25.71 5.26
C MET A 46 37.16 -26.42 3.94
N GLY A 47 37.30 -25.75 2.79
CA GLY A 47 37.29 -26.43 1.50
C GLY A 47 36.95 -25.51 0.32
N GLY A 48 37.99 -25.04 -0.38
CA GLY A 48 37.82 -24.48 -1.72
C GLY A 48 37.45 -25.58 -2.73
N PHE A 49 36.85 -25.20 -3.86
CA PHE A 49 37.39 -25.40 -5.21
C PHE A 49 36.46 -24.76 -6.25
N SER A 50 37.11 -24.32 -7.32
CA SER A 50 36.65 -23.57 -8.49
C SER A 50 35.41 -24.08 -9.21
N SER A 51 34.74 -23.18 -9.93
CA SER A 51 34.14 -23.46 -11.25
C SER A 51 34.03 -22.18 -12.08
N ARG A 52 35.11 -21.88 -12.83
CA ARG A 52 35.07 -21.18 -14.12
C ARG A 52 35.17 -22.27 -15.17
N SER A 53 34.28 -22.28 -16.17
CA SER A 53 34.56 -22.67 -17.55
C SER A 53 33.26 -22.96 -18.29
N VAL A 54 32.92 -22.11 -19.26
CA VAL A 54 32.01 -22.46 -20.36
C VAL A 54 32.72 -22.01 -21.64
N CYS A 55 33.01 -23.01 -22.49
CA CYS A 55 33.35 -22.95 -23.91
C CYS A 55 34.60 -22.18 -24.37
N ASP A 56 35.61 -22.91 -24.84
CA ASP A 56 35.85 -22.97 -26.30
C ASP A 56 36.80 -24.10 -26.69
N LEU A 57 36.31 -25.00 -27.54
CA LEU A 57 37.07 -26.01 -28.27
C LEU A 57 37.23 -25.49 -29.70
N GLY A 58 38.47 -25.31 -30.16
CA GLY A 58 38.70 -24.96 -31.57
C GLY A 58 40.12 -24.53 -31.90
N ARG A 59 41.11 -25.41 -31.72
CA ARG A 59 42.42 -25.26 -32.38
C ARG A 59 42.23 -25.52 -33.87
N GLY A 60 42.53 -24.52 -34.69
CA GLY A 60 42.69 -24.64 -36.14
C GLY A 60 43.73 -23.62 -36.62
N GLN A 61 44.96 -24.11 -36.80
CA GLN A 61 46.14 -23.36 -37.21
C GLN A 61 46.00 -22.94 -38.69
N ARG A 62 46.36 -21.69 -39.03
CA ARG A 62 47.24 -21.41 -40.18
C ARG A 62 47.77 -19.97 -40.20
N ILE A 63 49.05 -19.91 -40.55
CA ILE A 63 49.94 -18.76 -40.74
C ILE A 63 49.75 -18.28 -42.20
N SER A 64 49.75 -16.96 -42.42
CA SER A 64 50.62 -16.25 -43.39
C SER A 64 50.00 -15.01 -44.03
N PHE A 65 50.79 -13.92 -43.95
CA PHE A 65 51.11 -12.94 -45.00
C PHE A 65 49.95 -12.31 -45.80
N GLY A 66 49.68 -11.04 -45.47
CA GLY A 66 49.03 -10.08 -46.36
C GLY A 66 50.02 -8.98 -46.75
N GLY A 67 50.66 -9.15 -47.89
CA GLY A 67 51.35 -8.08 -48.61
C GLY A 67 50.34 -7.16 -49.28
N SER A 68 50.63 -5.87 -49.22
CA SER A 68 50.04 -4.80 -50.01
C SER A 68 50.05 -5.15 -51.50
N CYS A 69 49.04 -4.69 -52.25
CA CYS A 69 49.17 -3.90 -53.49
C CYS A 69 47.83 -3.82 -54.25
N ARG A 70 47.22 -2.64 -54.25
CA ARG A 70 46.33 -2.09 -55.30
C ARG A 70 46.58 -0.59 -55.26
N GLY A 71 46.79 0.16 -56.34
CA GLY A 71 46.76 -0.14 -57.76
C GLY A 71 46.32 1.14 -58.50
N GLY A 72 47.05 1.51 -59.57
CA GLY A 72 46.60 2.37 -60.69
C GLY A 72 46.38 3.88 -60.39
N VAL A 73 46.30 4.78 -61.37
CA VAL A 73 46.03 4.68 -62.82
C VAL A 73 46.42 6.00 -63.53
N TYR A 74 46.54 5.95 -64.87
CA TYR A 74 46.48 7.03 -65.90
C TYR A 74 47.80 7.78 -66.19
N GLY A 75 48.24 8.03 -67.42
CA GLY A 75 47.67 7.84 -68.77
C GLY A 75 48.24 8.92 -69.73
N GLY A 76 48.63 8.52 -70.97
CA GLY A 76 48.95 9.38 -72.12
C GLY A 76 50.38 9.95 -72.16
N ALA A 77 51.01 10.29 -73.29
CA ALA A 77 50.77 10.14 -74.73
C ALA A 77 52.05 10.65 -75.47
N GLY A 78 52.32 10.19 -76.70
CA GLY A 78 53.35 10.73 -77.61
C GLY A 78 54.76 10.16 -77.37
N GLY A 79 55.56 9.73 -78.34
CA GLY A 79 55.69 10.17 -79.73
C GLY A 79 57.09 10.78 -79.90
N LEU A 80 57.84 10.33 -80.94
CA LEU A 80 59.22 10.67 -81.34
C LEU A 80 60.31 9.90 -80.55
N GLY A 81 61.30 9.22 -81.14
CA GLY A 81 61.88 9.32 -82.48
C GLY A 81 63.36 9.66 -82.34
N ASP A 82 64.23 8.65 -82.32
CA ASP A 82 65.67 8.68 -82.66
C ASP A 82 66.23 7.28 -82.34
N GLY A 83 67.09 6.62 -83.10
CA GLY A 83 68.10 7.04 -84.05
C GLY A 83 69.24 6.04 -83.89
N ILE A 84 69.45 5.18 -84.88
CA ILE A 84 70.38 4.04 -84.86
C ILE A 84 71.83 4.52 -84.69
N ARG A 85 72.61 3.85 -83.82
CA ARG A 85 74.08 3.81 -83.92
C ARG A 85 74.54 2.35 -84.03
N GLY A 86 74.82 1.94 -85.27
CA GLY A 86 75.38 0.62 -85.58
C GLY A 86 76.83 0.52 -85.15
N VAL A 87 77.15 -0.50 -84.36
CA VAL A 87 78.53 -0.87 -84.02
C VAL A 87 78.99 -1.91 -85.05
N SER A 88 79.99 -1.54 -85.85
CA SER A 88 80.64 -2.38 -86.83
C SER A 88 81.43 -3.49 -86.14
N ILE A 89 80.98 -4.74 -86.26
CA ILE A 89 81.71 -5.92 -85.79
C ILE A 89 82.52 -6.48 -86.96
N HIS A 90 83.85 -6.51 -86.82
CA HIS A 90 84.76 -7.11 -87.81
C HIS A 90 84.45 -8.61 -88.00
N PRO A 91 84.19 -9.09 -89.23
CA PRO A 91 83.74 -10.47 -89.51
C PRO A 91 84.81 -11.57 -89.36
N GLU A 92 85.98 -11.28 -88.78
CA GLU A 92 87.04 -12.28 -88.54
C GLU A 92 87.25 -12.67 -87.07
N LEU A 93 86.51 -12.07 -86.12
CA LEU A 93 86.61 -12.35 -84.67
C LEU A 93 85.51 -13.29 -84.14
N LEU A 94 84.69 -13.87 -85.03
CA LEU A 94 83.65 -14.86 -84.71
C LEU A 94 84.00 -16.28 -85.21
N LYS A 95 85.30 -16.60 -85.33
CA LYS A 95 85.74 -17.99 -85.42
C LYS A 95 85.74 -18.56 -84.00
N PRO A 96 84.93 -19.60 -83.69
CA PRO A 96 85.03 -20.30 -82.42
C PRO A 96 86.46 -20.84 -82.29
N LEU A 97 87.18 -20.40 -81.26
CA LEU A 97 88.40 -21.05 -80.82
C LEU A 97 87.99 -22.43 -80.29
N CYS A 98 88.14 -23.45 -81.15
CA CYS A 98 88.07 -24.85 -80.75
C CYS A 98 89.30 -25.19 -79.91
N VAL A 99 89.26 -24.82 -78.62
CA VAL A 99 90.15 -25.39 -77.62
C VAL A 99 89.72 -26.85 -77.45
N GLY A 100 90.67 -27.78 -77.57
CA GLY A 100 90.44 -29.23 -77.57
C GLY A 100 89.58 -29.69 -76.39
N VAL A 101 88.29 -29.84 -76.67
CA VAL A 101 87.27 -30.43 -75.82
C VAL A 101 86.58 -31.48 -76.68
N ASP A 102 86.38 -32.66 -76.10
CA ASP A 102 85.87 -33.87 -76.75
C ASP A 102 84.66 -33.61 -77.68
N PRO A 103 84.61 -34.17 -78.91
CA PRO A 103 83.48 -34.00 -79.83
C PRO A 103 82.11 -34.42 -79.24
N GLU A 104 82.11 -35.34 -78.27
CA GLU A 104 80.89 -35.78 -77.58
C GLU A 104 80.39 -34.73 -76.55
N GLU A 105 81.28 -34.02 -75.87
CA GLU A 105 80.91 -32.98 -74.89
C GLU A 105 80.24 -31.76 -75.53
N CYS A 106 80.62 -31.42 -76.77
CA CYS A 106 80.04 -30.28 -77.48
C CYS A 106 78.60 -30.60 -77.95
N GLN A 107 78.34 -31.83 -78.40
CA GLN A 107 77.00 -32.30 -78.77
C GLN A 107 76.06 -32.36 -77.56
N VAL A 108 76.55 -32.85 -76.41
CA VAL A 108 75.80 -32.84 -75.15
C VAL A 108 75.47 -31.41 -74.72
N ARG A 109 76.42 -30.47 -74.76
CA ARG A 109 76.16 -29.06 -74.43
C ARG A 109 75.18 -28.38 -75.40
N THR A 110 75.18 -28.74 -76.68
CA THR A 110 74.17 -28.23 -77.63
C THR A 110 72.80 -28.82 -77.38
N HIS A 111 72.71 -30.11 -77.05
CA HIS A 111 71.46 -30.78 -76.72
C HIS A 111 70.87 -30.27 -75.39
N GLU A 112 71.70 -30.07 -74.37
CA GLU A 112 71.32 -29.41 -73.11
C GLU A 112 70.84 -27.97 -73.35
N LYS A 113 71.52 -27.21 -74.21
CA LYS A 113 71.06 -25.85 -74.57
C LYS A 113 69.71 -25.87 -75.27
N GLU A 114 69.41 -26.86 -76.11
CA GLU A 114 68.10 -27.01 -76.75
C GLU A 114 67.02 -27.47 -75.79
N GLN A 115 67.33 -28.37 -74.86
CA GLN A 115 66.43 -28.74 -73.77
C GLN A 115 66.12 -27.55 -72.86
N ILE A 116 67.13 -26.75 -72.51
CA ILE A 116 66.96 -25.50 -71.73
C ILE A 116 66.14 -24.48 -72.53
N LYS A 117 66.33 -24.36 -73.84
CA LYS A 117 65.48 -23.51 -74.69
C LYS A 117 64.03 -23.99 -74.71
N ASN A 118 63.79 -25.29 -74.83
CA ASN A 118 62.43 -25.85 -74.80
C ASN A 118 61.77 -25.66 -73.44
N LEU A 119 62.49 -25.87 -72.34
CA LEU A 119 62.01 -25.58 -71.00
C LEU A 119 61.75 -24.08 -70.81
N ASN A 120 62.63 -23.21 -71.28
CA ASN A 120 62.44 -21.76 -71.22
C ASN A 120 61.25 -21.30 -72.05
N ASN A 121 61.01 -21.89 -73.23
CA ASN A 121 59.82 -21.62 -74.03
C ASN A 121 58.55 -22.10 -73.30
N GLN A 122 58.60 -23.25 -72.63
CA GLN A 122 57.50 -23.72 -71.77
C GLN A 122 57.28 -22.78 -70.58
N PHE A 123 58.34 -22.30 -69.93
CA PHE A 123 58.24 -21.31 -68.86
C PHE A 123 57.67 -19.98 -69.35
N ALA A 124 58.05 -19.52 -70.54
CA ALA A 124 57.46 -18.33 -71.16
C ALA A 124 55.95 -18.52 -71.38
N CYS A 125 55.53 -19.67 -71.93
CA CYS A 125 54.12 -20.02 -72.09
C CYS A 125 53.36 -20.08 -70.75
N PHE A 126 53.98 -20.61 -69.69
CA PHE A 126 53.38 -20.62 -68.34
C PHE A 126 53.28 -19.23 -67.74
N ILE A 127 54.30 -18.38 -67.91
CA ILE A 127 54.29 -16.98 -67.45
C ILE A 127 53.19 -16.21 -68.16
N ASP A 128 53.01 -16.40 -69.48
CA ASP A 128 51.94 -15.76 -70.23
C ASP A 128 50.55 -16.24 -69.79
N LYS A 129 50.41 -17.53 -69.47
CA LYS A 129 49.16 -18.08 -68.92
C LYS A 129 48.85 -17.52 -67.53
N VAL A 130 49.84 -17.39 -66.65
CA VAL A 130 49.67 -16.77 -65.33
C VAL A 130 49.29 -15.30 -65.47
N ARG A 131 49.94 -14.55 -66.36
CA ARG A 131 49.58 -13.14 -66.64
C ARG A 131 48.14 -13.01 -67.15
N LEU A 132 47.71 -13.88 -68.06
CA LEU A 132 46.33 -13.88 -68.56
C LEU A 132 45.34 -14.15 -67.43
N LEU A 133 45.61 -15.13 -66.57
CA LEU A 133 44.76 -15.46 -65.42
C LEU A 133 44.73 -14.34 -64.37
N GLU A 134 45.87 -13.70 -64.10
CA GLU A 134 45.94 -12.52 -63.21
C GLU A 134 45.14 -11.34 -63.78
N GLN A 135 45.21 -11.13 -65.09
CA GLN A 135 44.44 -10.08 -65.75
C GLN A 135 42.94 -10.39 -65.70
N GLN A 136 42.55 -11.64 -65.93
CA GLN A 136 41.16 -12.08 -65.79
C GLN A 136 40.66 -11.92 -64.34
N ASN A 137 41.47 -12.29 -63.34
CA ASN A 137 41.13 -12.09 -61.94
C ASN A 137 40.97 -10.60 -61.61
N LYS A 138 41.86 -9.72 -62.08
CA LYS A 138 41.72 -8.26 -61.89
C LYS A 138 40.40 -7.75 -62.49
N VAL A 139 40.05 -8.20 -63.69
CA VAL A 139 38.76 -7.86 -64.32
C VAL A 139 37.58 -8.35 -63.47
N LEU A 140 37.63 -9.59 -62.96
CA LEU A 140 36.58 -10.12 -62.08
C LEU A 140 36.49 -9.34 -60.77
N THR A 141 37.61 -8.95 -60.15
CA THR A 141 37.61 -8.15 -58.93
C THR A 141 37.00 -6.76 -59.18
N THR A 142 37.35 -6.09 -60.28
CA THR A 142 36.75 -4.79 -60.62
C THR A 142 35.25 -4.90 -60.93
N LYS A 143 34.82 -5.96 -61.63
CA LYS A 143 33.39 -6.24 -61.85
C LYS A 143 32.66 -6.50 -60.54
N TRP A 144 33.27 -7.27 -59.62
CA TRP A 144 32.71 -7.50 -58.28
C TRP A 144 32.58 -6.20 -57.50
N GLU A 145 33.61 -5.35 -57.49
CA GLU A 145 33.59 -4.04 -56.82
C GLU A 145 32.51 -3.12 -57.39
N LEU A 146 32.38 -3.05 -58.72
CA LEU A 146 31.35 -2.25 -59.39
C LEU A 146 29.94 -2.80 -59.12
N LEU A 147 29.75 -4.12 -59.13
CA LEU A 147 28.49 -4.74 -58.75
C LEU A 147 28.18 -4.50 -57.28
N GLN A 148 29.15 -4.57 -56.38
CA GLN A 148 28.98 -4.19 -54.98
C GLN A 148 28.54 -2.73 -54.88
N GLN A 149 29.19 -1.82 -55.60
CA GLN A 149 28.84 -0.41 -55.61
C GLN A 149 27.51 -0.09 -56.28
N TYR A 150 26.97 -0.98 -57.13
CA TYR A 150 25.66 -0.83 -57.80
C TYR A 150 24.52 -1.55 -57.04
N VAL A 151 24.83 -2.60 -56.29
CA VAL A 151 23.90 -3.33 -55.42
C VAL A 151 23.83 -2.72 -54.02
N LEU A 152 24.93 -2.13 -53.51
CA LEU A 152 25.00 -1.44 -52.21
C LEU A 152 24.71 0.09 -52.18
N PRO A 153 24.49 0.85 -53.29
CA PRO A 153 24.01 2.22 -53.19
C PRO A 153 22.51 2.23 -52.87
N ALA A 154 21.86 1.06 -52.88
CA ALA A 154 20.73 0.78 -52.00
C ALA A 154 21.21 0.66 -50.55
N SER A 155 21.87 1.69 -50.03
CA SER A 155 21.83 1.99 -48.61
C SER A 155 20.38 2.29 -48.28
N ARG A 156 19.64 1.21 -48.07
CA ARG A 156 18.46 1.08 -47.24
C ARG A 156 17.45 2.22 -47.40
N ARG A 157 16.33 1.94 -48.08
CA ARG A 157 15.04 2.47 -47.62
C ARG A 157 14.80 1.90 -46.22
N ASN A 158 15.52 2.41 -45.23
CA ASN A 158 15.44 2.03 -43.84
C ASN A 158 14.07 2.47 -43.37
N LEU A 159 13.10 1.56 -43.43
CA LEU A 159 11.78 1.75 -42.85
C LEU A 159 11.83 1.59 -41.33
N GLU A 160 12.94 1.08 -40.79
CA GLU A 160 13.17 0.86 -39.36
C GLU A 160 12.93 2.11 -38.50
N PRO A 161 13.42 3.33 -38.83
CA PRO A 161 13.10 4.55 -38.07
C PRO A 161 11.61 4.94 -38.16
N VAL A 162 10.92 4.60 -39.25
CA VAL A 162 9.48 4.87 -39.41
C VAL A 162 8.67 3.93 -38.51
N PHE A 163 9.02 2.64 -38.51
CA PHE A 163 8.40 1.65 -37.62
C PHE A 163 8.73 1.93 -36.16
N GLU A 164 9.97 2.29 -35.82
CA GLU A 164 10.36 2.69 -34.46
C GLU A 164 9.56 3.91 -34.00
N ASN A 165 9.42 4.94 -34.83
CA ASN A 165 8.62 6.12 -34.49
C ASN A 165 7.13 5.76 -34.30
N PHE A 166 6.58 4.88 -35.14
CA PHE A 166 5.20 4.39 -34.99
C PHE A 166 5.02 3.59 -33.69
N ILE A 167 5.96 2.69 -33.37
CA ILE A 167 5.98 1.92 -32.12
C ILE A 167 6.12 2.86 -30.91
N CYS A 168 6.99 3.86 -30.98
CA CYS A 168 7.15 4.87 -29.94
C CYS A 168 5.85 5.68 -29.73
N ASN A 169 5.15 6.05 -30.80
CA ASN A 169 3.88 6.75 -30.69
C ASN A 169 2.78 5.87 -30.07
N LEU A 170 2.70 4.60 -30.47
CA LEU A 170 1.79 3.63 -29.85
C LEU A 170 2.09 3.42 -28.36
N ARG A 171 3.37 3.34 -27.97
CA ARG A 171 3.79 3.24 -26.56
C ARG A 171 3.38 4.47 -25.76
N LYS A 172 3.57 5.67 -26.30
CA LYS A 172 3.13 6.92 -25.66
C LYS A 172 1.61 6.97 -25.50
N GLN A 173 0.86 6.55 -26.52
CA GLN A 173 -0.60 6.47 -26.43
C GLN A 173 -1.04 5.48 -25.34
N LEU A 174 -0.39 4.32 -25.25
CA LEU A 174 -0.64 3.35 -24.18
C LEU A 174 -0.35 3.94 -22.80
N GLU A 175 0.79 4.61 -22.62
CA GLU A 175 1.14 5.28 -21.36
C GLU A 175 0.12 6.37 -20.99
N CYS A 176 -0.34 7.18 -21.94
CA CYS A 176 -1.39 8.18 -21.70
C CYS A 176 -2.71 7.52 -21.25
N VAL A 177 -3.16 6.48 -21.94
CA VAL A 177 -4.40 5.76 -21.60
C VAL A 177 -4.28 5.05 -20.25
N LEU A 178 -3.11 4.48 -19.92
CA LEU A 178 -2.86 3.89 -18.61
C LEU A 178 -2.88 4.94 -17.50
N GLY A 179 -2.28 6.11 -17.72
CA GLY A 179 -2.33 7.22 -16.76
C GLY A 179 -3.76 7.76 -16.55
N GLU A 180 -4.55 7.88 -17.62
CA GLU A 180 -5.97 8.25 -17.52
C GLU A 180 -6.79 7.20 -16.78
N ARG A 181 -6.54 5.92 -17.05
CA ARG A 181 -7.16 4.81 -16.32
C ARG A 181 -6.83 4.87 -14.84
N GLU A 182 -5.57 5.05 -14.46
CA GLU A 182 -5.19 5.18 -13.05
C GLU A 182 -5.83 6.39 -12.37
N ARG A 183 -5.91 7.53 -13.07
CA ARG A 183 -6.64 8.72 -12.58
C ARG A 183 -8.12 8.42 -12.33
N LEU A 184 -8.79 7.78 -13.28
CA LEU A 184 -10.20 7.40 -13.16
C LEU A 184 -10.42 6.36 -12.04
N GLU A 185 -9.52 5.38 -11.91
CA GLU A 185 -9.58 4.41 -10.80
C GLU A 185 -9.40 5.09 -9.43
N ASN A 186 -8.57 6.12 -9.34
CA ASN A 186 -8.45 6.93 -8.12
C ASN A 186 -9.73 7.71 -7.83
N GLU A 187 -10.31 8.38 -8.83
CA GLU A 187 -11.58 9.11 -8.69
C GLU A 187 -12.72 8.17 -8.29
N GLU A 188 -12.81 7.00 -8.89
CA GLU A 188 -13.79 5.97 -8.53
C GLU A 188 -13.61 5.50 -7.09
N ARG A 189 -12.36 5.26 -6.65
CA ARG A 189 -12.06 4.93 -5.24
C ARG A 189 -12.51 6.05 -4.31
N CYS A 190 -12.13 7.29 -4.57
CA CYS A 190 -12.52 8.44 -3.74
C CYS A 190 -14.04 8.61 -3.66
N LEU A 191 -14.76 8.44 -4.77
CA LEU A 191 -16.22 8.50 -4.80
C LEU A 191 -16.85 7.34 -4.02
N ARG A 192 -16.27 6.13 -4.11
CA ARG A 192 -16.72 4.96 -3.35
C ARG A 192 -16.55 5.17 -1.85
N ASP A 193 -15.42 5.72 -1.43
CA ASP A 193 -15.15 6.05 -0.03
C ASP A 193 -16.14 7.10 0.48
N LEU A 194 -16.39 8.15 -0.30
CA LEU A 194 -17.38 9.18 0.03
C LEU A 194 -18.79 8.61 0.17
N VAL A 195 -19.21 7.73 -0.75
CA VAL A 195 -20.50 7.04 -0.66
C VAL A 195 -20.57 6.19 0.61
N GLN A 196 -19.49 5.48 0.97
CA GLN A 196 -19.44 4.67 2.18
C GLN A 196 -19.52 5.55 3.44
N GLU A 197 -18.83 6.68 3.48
CA GLU A 197 -18.94 7.65 4.57
C GLU A 197 -20.37 8.17 4.75
N TYR A 198 -21.04 8.51 3.64
CA TYR A 198 -22.44 8.93 3.71
C TYR A 198 -23.36 7.82 4.19
N LYS A 199 -23.17 6.58 3.73
CA LYS A 199 -23.92 5.42 4.23
C LYS A 199 -23.76 5.25 5.73
N CYS A 200 -22.54 5.30 6.26
CA CYS A 200 -22.30 5.24 7.70
C CYS A 200 -23.01 6.39 8.45
N LYS A 201 -22.94 7.62 7.93
CA LYS A 201 -23.67 8.76 8.52
C LYS A 201 -25.19 8.55 8.51
N TYR A 202 -25.75 7.99 7.43
CA TYR A 202 -27.17 7.67 7.37
C TYR A 202 -27.57 6.58 8.36
N GLU A 203 -26.77 5.53 8.50
CA GLU A 203 -26.97 4.48 9.49
C GLU A 203 -26.92 5.05 10.93
N ASP A 204 -25.96 5.93 11.22
CA ASP A 204 -25.86 6.63 12.51
C ASP A 204 -27.10 7.49 12.79
N GLU A 205 -27.60 8.24 11.81
CA GLU A 205 -28.81 9.05 11.98
C GLU A 205 -30.07 8.19 12.16
N ILE A 206 -30.16 7.04 11.50
CA ILE A 206 -31.23 6.06 11.73
C ILE A 206 -31.16 5.52 13.16
N ASN A 207 -29.96 5.19 13.64
CA ASN A 207 -29.76 4.69 15.00
C ASN A 207 -30.12 5.75 16.05
N LYS A 208 -29.70 7.01 15.86
CA LYS A 208 -30.06 8.14 16.73
C LYS A 208 -31.56 8.39 16.75
N ARG A 209 -32.22 8.38 15.58
CA ARG A 209 -33.68 8.51 15.48
C ARG A 209 -34.37 7.39 16.24
N THR A 210 -33.94 6.14 16.05
CA THR A 210 -34.52 4.98 16.73
C THR A 210 -34.34 5.07 18.25
N ALA A 211 -33.18 5.53 18.72
CA ALA A 211 -32.92 5.77 20.14
C ALA A 211 -33.86 6.84 20.70
N ALA A 212 -34.01 7.98 20.02
CA ALA A 212 -34.93 9.05 20.42
C ALA A 212 -36.40 8.60 20.40
N GLU A 213 -36.80 7.78 19.43
CA GLU A 213 -38.15 7.18 19.38
C GLU A 213 -38.37 6.23 20.56
N ASN A 214 -37.38 5.41 20.92
CA ASN A 214 -37.46 4.53 22.09
C ASN A 214 -37.57 5.33 23.39
N GLU A 215 -36.76 6.39 23.56
CA GLU A 215 -36.85 7.30 24.71
C GLU A 215 -38.23 7.97 24.78
N PHE A 216 -38.77 8.41 23.65
CA PHE A 216 -40.12 8.99 23.58
C PHE A 216 -41.21 8.00 24.02
N VAL A 217 -41.10 6.72 23.61
CA VAL A 217 -42.02 5.67 24.03
C VAL A 217 -41.94 5.42 25.54
N VAL A 218 -40.75 5.42 26.12
CA VAL A 218 -40.57 5.30 27.58
C VAL A 218 -41.17 6.52 28.29
N LEU A 219 -40.86 7.72 27.84
CA LEU A 219 -41.41 8.96 28.41
C LEU A 219 -42.94 8.99 28.36
N LYS A 220 -43.54 8.47 27.27
CA LYS A 220 -44.99 8.33 27.17
C LYS A 220 -45.55 7.40 28.26
N LYS A 221 -44.93 6.25 28.48
CA LYS A 221 -45.32 5.33 29.58
C LYS A 221 -45.19 6.01 30.94
N ASP A 222 -44.12 6.76 31.17
CA ASP A 222 -43.92 7.47 32.43
C ASP A 222 -44.99 8.56 32.63
N VAL A 223 -45.35 9.29 31.58
CA VAL A 223 -46.46 10.26 31.62
C VAL A 223 -47.79 9.58 31.94
N ASP A 224 -48.08 8.43 31.32
CA ASP A 224 -49.30 7.67 31.60
C ASP A 224 -49.33 7.17 33.06
N CYS A 225 -48.20 6.66 33.58
CA CYS A 225 -48.05 6.27 34.98
C CYS A 225 -48.24 7.45 35.96
N LEU A 226 -47.66 8.60 35.65
CA LEU A 226 -47.84 9.83 36.44
C LEU A 226 -49.28 10.32 36.40
N TYR A 227 -49.97 10.16 35.27
CA TYR A 227 -51.37 10.51 35.14
C TYR A 227 -52.26 9.61 36.01
N LEU A 228 -52.06 8.28 35.98
CA LEU A 228 -52.78 7.35 36.85
C LEU A 228 -52.57 7.64 38.34
N THR A 229 -51.32 7.83 38.77
CA THR A 229 -51.02 8.17 40.18
C THR A 229 -51.60 9.52 40.59
N LYS A 230 -51.64 10.51 39.68
CA LYS A 230 -52.34 11.77 39.91
C LYS A 230 -53.84 11.54 40.14
N GLU A 231 -54.51 10.78 39.27
CA GLU A 231 -55.95 10.49 39.42
C GLU A 231 -56.24 9.73 40.73
N GLU A 232 -55.42 8.76 41.11
CA GLU A 232 -55.53 8.06 42.40
C GLU A 232 -55.43 9.03 43.58
N LEU A 233 -54.49 9.98 43.54
CA LEU A 233 -54.33 11.00 44.57
C LEU A 233 -55.52 11.96 44.60
N GLU A 234 -56.06 12.36 43.45
CA GLU A 234 -57.26 13.22 43.37
C GLU A 234 -58.48 12.54 43.99
N VAL A 235 -58.69 11.24 43.73
CA VAL A 235 -59.75 10.45 44.38
C VAL A 235 -59.54 10.39 45.88
N ARG A 236 -58.31 10.15 46.34
CA ARG A 236 -58.00 10.07 47.78
C ARG A 236 -58.23 11.40 48.50
N VAL A 237 -57.90 12.52 47.85
CA VAL A 237 -58.22 13.87 48.34
C VAL A 237 -59.74 14.08 48.38
N GLY A 238 -60.47 13.62 47.36
CA GLY A 238 -61.94 13.65 47.36
C GLY A 238 -62.56 12.90 48.54
N LEU A 239 -62.08 11.68 48.81
CA LEU A 239 -62.52 10.87 49.94
C LEU A 239 -62.23 11.55 51.29
N LEU A 240 -61.02 12.08 51.47
CA LEU A 240 -60.65 12.81 52.70
C LEU A 240 -61.51 14.06 52.91
N ARG A 241 -61.89 14.77 51.84
CA ARG A 241 -62.84 15.89 51.93
C ARG A 241 -64.22 15.43 52.38
N GLN A 242 -64.74 14.33 51.83
CA GLN A 242 -66.02 13.77 52.25
C GLN A 242 -66.00 13.34 53.72
N GLN A 243 -64.92 12.71 54.18
CA GLN A 243 -64.74 12.34 55.59
C GLN A 243 -64.70 13.57 56.51
N LEU A 244 -63.99 14.63 56.11
CA LEU A 244 -63.97 15.89 56.86
C LEU A 244 -65.37 16.51 56.96
N GLU A 245 -66.13 16.49 55.88
CA GLU A 245 -67.49 17.05 55.89
C GLU A 245 -68.44 16.23 56.76
N PHE A 246 -68.36 14.91 56.67
CA PHE A 246 -69.10 14.00 57.56
C PHE A 246 -68.80 14.25 59.04
N LEU A 247 -67.50 14.40 59.40
CA LEU A 247 -67.11 14.72 60.77
C LEU A 247 -67.68 16.07 61.22
N LYS A 248 -67.63 17.10 60.37
CA LYS A 248 -68.26 18.39 60.70
C LYS A 248 -69.76 18.26 60.94
N CYS A 249 -70.48 17.48 60.14
CA CYS A 249 -71.90 17.22 60.34
C CYS A 249 -72.18 16.56 61.70
N ILE A 250 -71.41 15.52 62.06
CA ILE A 250 -71.53 14.89 63.39
C ILE A 250 -71.27 15.89 64.51
N TYR A 251 -70.24 16.73 64.40
CA TYR A 251 -69.95 17.72 65.43
C TYR A 251 -71.06 18.78 65.54
N ALA A 252 -71.70 19.16 64.43
CA ALA A 252 -72.84 20.06 64.44
C ALA A 252 -74.10 19.42 65.07
N GLU A 253 -74.44 18.18 64.70
CA GLU A 253 -75.56 17.44 65.31
C GLU A 253 -75.33 17.18 66.80
N ARG A 254 -74.10 16.83 67.19
CA ARG A 254 -73.75 16.63 68.60
C ARG A 254 -73.93 17.92 69.40
N ALA A 255 -73.49 19.06 68.87
CA ALA A 255 -73.72 20.36 69.50
C ALA A 255 -75.23 20.65 69.66
N GLN A 256 -76.06 20.29 68.68
CA GLN A 256 -77.51 20.43 68.76
C GLN A 256 -78.14 19.50 69.82
N LEU A 257 -77.69 18.24 69.90
CA LEU A 257 -78.15 17.29 70.93
C LEU A 257 -77.72 17.70 72.34
N ASP A 258 -76.48 18.18 72.49
CA ASP A 258 -75.99 18.71 73.77
C ASP A 258 -76.87 19.90 74.23
N CYS A 259 -77.34 20.74 73.30
CA CYS A 259 -78.35 21.76 73.62
C CYS A 259 -79.72 21.15 74.04
N GLN A 260 -80.22 20.13 73.34
CA GLN A 260 -81.52 19.50 73.67
C GLN A 260 -81.50 18.71 74.98
N LEU A 261 -80.36 18.11 75.35
CA LEU A 261 -80.21 17.39 76.62
C LEU A 261 -80.17 18.35 77.81
N CYS A 262 -79.63 19.55 77.63
CA CYS A 262 -79.77 20.62 78.62
C CYS A 262 -81.24 21.00 78.85
N ASP A 263 -82.11 20.85 77.84
CA ASP A 263 -83.54 21.18 77.91
C ASP A 263 -84.43 20.05 78.46
N THR A 264 -83.95 18.80 78.51
CA THR A 264 -84.78 17.61 78.79
C THR A 264 -84.34 16.77 80.00
N SER A 265 -83.46 17.27 80.87
CA SER A 265 -83.07 16.56 82.10
C SER A 265 -84.22 16.50 83.12
N VAL A 266 -85.14 15.54 82.93
CA VAL A 266 -86.10 15.08 83.93
C VAL A 266 -85.67 13.68 84.35
N ILE A 267 -85.15 13.58 85.57
CA ILE A 267 -84.76 12.31 86.19
C ILE A 267 -86.03 11.57 86.56
N VAL A 268 -86.42 10.59 85.74
CA VAL A 268 -87.53 9.68 86.04
C VAL A 268 -86.94 8.37 86.57
N GLN A 269 -87.10 8.13 87.87
CA GLN A 269 -86.85 6.83 88.48
C GLN A 269 -88.02 5.91 88.12
N MET A 270 -87.73 4.85 87.37
CA MET A 270 -88.67 3.77 87.07
C MET A 270 -88.33 2.56 87.93
N ASP A 271 -89.19 2.28 88.91
CA ASP A 271 -89.14 1.06 89.71
C ASP A 271 -89.86 -0.06 88.95
N ASN A 272 -89.11 -0.77 88.11
CA ASN A 272 -89.60 -1.94 87.37
C ASN A 272 -89.42 -3.22 88.21
N SER A 273 -90.38 -3.51 89.10
CA SER A 273 -90.47 -4.80 89.77
C SER A 273 -91.24 -5.81 88.91
N ARG A 274 -90.51 -6.55 88.09
CA ARG A 274 -90.96 -7.83 87.51
C ARG A 274 -89.95 -8.88 87.96
N ASP A 275 -90.43 -10.02 88.44
CA ASP A 275 -89.58 -11.17 88.77
C ASP A 275 -88.84 -11.63 87.51
N LEU A 276 -87.61 -11.14 87.39
CA LEU A 276 -86.64 -11.53 86.38
C LEU A 276 -85.93 -12.77 86.91
N ASP A 277 -85.81 -13.81 86.09
CA ASP A 277 -84.94 -14.95 86.36
C ASP A 277 -83.49 -14.48 86.35
N MET A 278 -83.02 -14.00 87.50
CA MET A 278 -81.70 -13.42 87.66
C MET A 278 -80.61 -14.45 87.37
N GLU A 279 -80.85 -15.72 87.67
CA GLU A 279 -79.87 -16.79 87.51
C GLU A 279 -79.65 -17.13 86.02
N GLY A 280 -80.73 -17.19 85.24
CA GLY A 280 -80.66 -17.39 83.78
C GLY A 280 -80.00 -16.22 83.06
N ILE A 281 -80.28 -14.98 83.49
CA ILE A 281 -79.66 -13.77 82.94
C ILE A 281 -78.17 -13.73 83.30
N ILE A 282 -77.79 -14.01 84.55
CA ILE A 282 -76.39 -14.03 84.98
C ILE A 282 -75.60 -15.07 84.17
N LYS A 283 -76.12 -16.30 84.01
CA LYS A 283 -75.45 -17.34 83.19
C LYS A 283 -75.36 -16.96 81.72
N SER A 284 -76.39 -16.31 81.15
CA SER A 284 -76.34 -15.81 79.77
C SER A 284 -75.29 -14.68 79.63
N VAL A 285 -75.16 -13.84 80.64
CA VAL A 285 -74.17 -12.75 80.68
C VAL A 285 -72.76 -13.32 80.83
N GLU A 286 -72.56 -14.30 81.73
CA GLU A 286 -71.30 -15.04 81.88
C GLU A 286 -70.89 -15.73 80.57
N CYS A 287 -71.82 -16.44 79.92
CA CYS A 287 -71.58 -17.07 78.62
C CYS A 287 -71.23 -16.04 77.54
N CYS A 288 -71.90 -14.89 77.51
CA CYS A 288 -71.59 -13.79 76.60
C CYS A 288 -70.18 -13.22 76.84
N TYR A 289 -69.79 -13.00 78.10
CA TYR A 289 -68.45 -12.52 78.45
C TYR A 289 -67.37 -13.54 78.14
N GLU A 290 -67.61 -14.82 78.36
CA GLU A 290 -66.68 -15.88 78.02
C GLU A 290 -66.48 -15.98 76.50
N GLU A 291 -67.55 -15.87 75.71
CA GLU A 291 -67.46 -15.79 74.25
C GLU A 291 -66.68 -14.55 73.78
N ILE A 292 -66.93 -13.38 74.38
CA ILE A 292 -66.22 -12.13 74.04
C ILE A 292 -64.74 -12.26 74.40
N ALA A 293 -64.41 -12.84 75.56
CA ALA A 293 -63.02 -13.07 75.98
C ALA A 293 -62.29 -14.05 75.06
N GLN A 294 -62.96 -15.14 74.65
CA GLN A 294 -62.42 -16.10 73.69
C GLN A 294 -62.22 -15.48 72.30
N LYS A 295 -63.18 -14.70 71.80
CA LYS A 295 -63.08 -13.95 70.54
C LYS A 295 -61.93 -12.96 70.58
N SER A 296 -61.82 -12.17 71.65
CA SER A 296 -60.73 -11.20 71.83
C SER A 296 -59.36 -11.90 71.86
N LYS A 297 -59.24 -13.03 72.56
CA LYS A 297 -57.99 -13.83 72.56
C LYS A 297 -57.66 -14.37 71.17
N ALA A 298 -58.64 -14.94 70.47
CA ALA A 298 -58.45 -15.49 69.12
C ALA A 298 -58.07 -14.40 68.10
N GLU A 299 -58.67 -13.21 68.20
CA GLU A 299 -58.33 -12.05 67.35
C GLU A 299 -56.89 -11.58 67.59
N VAL A 300 -56.46 -11.52 68.85
CA VAL A 300 -55.08 -11.16 69.21
C VAL A 300 -54.09 -12.21 68.72
N GLU A 301 -54.39 -13.50 68.90
CA GLU A 301 -53.56 -14.60 68.39
C GLU A 301 -53.46 -14.59 66.86
N ALA A 302 -54.58 -14.39 66.15
CA ALA A 302 -54.61 -14.26 64.70
C ALA A 302 -53.81 -13.04 64.22
N PHE A 303 -53.96 -11.89 64.89
CA PHE A 303 -53.17 -10.69 64.59
C PHE A 303 -51.66 -10.94 64.72
N TYR A 304 -51.23 -11.59 65.80
CA TYR A 304 -49.81 -11.92 65.97
C TYR A 304 -49.33 -12.97 64.96
N GLN A 305 -50.13 -13.98 64.63
CA GLN A 305 -49.79 -14.98 63.61
C GLN A 305 -49.60 -14.32 62.23
N THR A 306 -50.56 -13.50 61.78
CA THR A 306 -50.44 -12.74 60.52
C THR A 306 -49.21 -11.85 60.55
N ARG A 307 -48.94 -11.16 61.66
CA ARG A 307 -47.76 -10.28 61.75
C ARG A 307 -46.44 -11.05 61.68
N LEU A 308 -46.36 -12.23 62.29
CA LEU A 308 -45.19 -13.09 62.20
C LEU A 308 -45.01 -13.64 60.78
N GLU A 309 -46.08 -14.05 60.11
CA GLU A 309 -46.05 -14.51 58.72
C GLU A 309 -45.61 -13.41 57.75
N GLU A 310 -46.08 -12.18 57.93
CA GLU A 310 -45.64 -11.02 57.16
C GLU A 310 -44.14 -10.76 57.34
N LEU A 311 -43.66 -10.77 58.59
CA LEU A 311 -42.24 -10.58 58.90
C LEU A 311 -41.39 -11.72 58.34
N HIS A 312 -41.85 -12.97 58.43
CA HIS A 312 -41.18 -14.13 57.84
C HIS A 312 -41.13 -14.04 56.32
N SER A 313 -42.23 -13.65 55.68
CA SER A 313 -42.32 -13.47 54.22
C SER A 313 -41.42 -12.34 53.74
N SER A 314 -41.42 -11.20 54.45
CA SER A 314 -40.55 -10.07 54.14
C SER A 314 -39.07 -10.43 54.31
N ARG A 315 -38.72 -11.16 55.38
CA ARG A 315 -37.35 -11.66 55.58
C ARG A 315 -36.93 -12.62 54.48
N GLY A 316 -37.83 -13.52 54.05
CA GLY A 316 -37.59 -14.43 52.92
C GLY A 316 -37.25 -13.67 51.65
N LYS A 317 -38.06 -12.66 51.29
CA LYS A 317 -37.81 -11.79 50.13
C LYS A 317 -36.46 -11.08 50.23
N PHE A 318 -36.14 -10.47 51.38
CA PHE A 318 -34.84 -9.82 51.57
C PHE A 318 -33.66 -10.80 51.45
N CYS A 319 -33.79 -12.03 51.95
CA CYS A 319 -32.77 -13.06 51.77
C CYS A 319 -32.60 -13.47 50.30
N ASP A 320 -33.71 -13.63 49.57
CA ASP A 320 -33.69 -13.95 48.15
C ASP A 320 -33.08 -12.81 47.31
N ASP A 321 -33.46 -11.56 47.59
CA ASP A 321 -32.89 -10.36 46.94
C ASP A 321 -31.38 -10.25 47.20
N LEU A 322 -30.94 -10.48 48.43
CA LEU A 322 -29.52 -10.52 48.76
C LEU A 322 -28.79 -11.64 48.00
N ARG A 323 -29.39 -12.82 47.85
CA ARG A 323 -28.79 -13.92 47.08
C ARG A 323 -28.72 -13.58 45.58
N ASN A 324 -29.75 -12.97 45.03
CA ASN A 324 -29.80 -12.53 43.63
C ASN A 324 -28.74 -11.46 43.35
N ASN A 325 -28.64 -10.45 44.23
CA ASN A 325 -27.59 -9.42 44.15
C ASN A 325 -26.19 -10.02 44.27
N GLN A 326 -25.98 -11.01 45.16
CA GLN A 326 -24.70 -11.72 45.25
C GLN A 326 -24.36 -12.48 43.97
N SER A 327 -25.33 -13.14 43.33
CA SER A 327 -25.09 -13.79 42.04
C SER A 327 -24.79 -12.79 40.92
N GLU A 328 -25.50 -11.66 40.86
CA GLU A 328 -25.26 -10.61 39.87
C GLU A 328 -23.86 -9.99 40.05
N ILE A 329 -23.47 -9.69 41.30
CA ILE A 329 -22.11 -9.22 41.61
C ILE A 329 -21.06 -10.25 41.16
N ALA A 330 -21.30 -11.55 41.36
CA ALA A 330 -20.37 -12.59 40.91
C ALA A 330 -20.29 -12.68 39.38
N GLU A 331 -21.40 -12.48 38.66
CA GLU A 331 -21.45 -12.44 37.19
C GLU A 331 -20.74 -11.21 36.63
N LEU A 332 -21.01 -10.02 37.18
CA LEU A 332 -20.32 -8.79 36.82
C LEU A 332 -18.81 -8.91 37.06
N ASN A 333 -18.39 -9.50 38.18
CA ASN A 333 -16.98 -9.77 38.44
C ASN A 333 -16.36 -10.73 37.40
N ARG A 334 -17.07 -11.78 36.98
CA ARG A 334 -16.61 -12.66 35.89
C ARG A 334 -16.49 -11.91 34.56
N MET A 335 -17.44 -11.03 34.26
CA MET A 335 -17.40 -10.21 33.04
C MET A 335 -16.23 -9.24 33.06
N ILE A 336 -15.97 -8.58 34.20
CA ILE A 336 -14.81 -7.71 34.40
C ILE A 336 -13.51 -8.47 34.15
N GLN A 337 -13.35 -9.68 34.71
CA GLN A 337 -12.16 -10.51 34.48
C GLN A 337 -12.00 -10.90 33.00
N LYS A 338 -13.10 -11.23 32.32
CA LYS A 338 -13.08 -11.54 30.89
C LYS A 338 -12.61 -10.33 30.06
N LEU A 339 -13.18 -9.15 30.30
CA LEU A 339 -12.80 -7.91 29.61
C LEU A 339 -11.34 -7.51 29.91
N GLN A 340 -10.86 -7.72 31.14
CA GLN A 340 -9.46 -7.52 31.49
C GLN A 340 -8.53 -8.44 30.71
N CYS A 341 -8.85 -9.74 30.62
CA CYS A 341 -8.10 -10.70 29.81
C CYS A 341 -8.10 -10.34 28.32
N GLU A 342 -9.24 -9.89 27.77
CA GLU A 342 -9.35 -9.42 26.38
C GLU A 342 -8.48 -8.17 26.16
N SER A 343 -8.54 -7.19 27.07
CA SER A 343 -7.70 -5.99 27.02
C SER A 343 -6.21 -6.34 27.03
N ASP A 344 -5.78 -7.25 27.92
CA ASP A 344 -4.38 -7.65 28.01
C ASP A 344 -3.91 -8.48 26.80
N ASN A 345 -4.80 -9.28 26.21
CA ASN A 345 -4.52 -9.97 24.95
C ASN A 345 -4.34 -8.98 23.80
N VAL A 346 -5.19 -7.96 23.69
CA VAL A 346 -5.05 -6.90 22.68
C VAL A 346 -3.75 -6.11 22.90
N LYS A 347 -3.41 -5.76 24.14
CA LYS A 347 -2.11 -5.11 24.46
C LYS A 347 -0.92 -5.96 24.02
N LYS A 348 -0.96 -7.28 24.25
CA LYS A 348 0.09 -8.20 23.79
C LYS A 348 0.18 -8.24 22.26
N GLN A 349 -0.96 -8.24 21.55
CA GLN A 349 -0.99 -8.18 20.09
C GLN A 349 -0.39 -6.87 19.56
N ILE A 350 -0.73 -5.73 20.18
CA ILE A 350 -0.15 -4.43 19.83
C ILE A 350 1.36 -4.46 20.02
N ALA A 351 1.85 -4.96 21.15
CA ALA A 351 3.29 -5.06 21.41
C ALA A 351 4.00 -5.97 20.39
N ALA A 352 3.40 -7.11 20.04
CA ALA A 352 3.96 -8.01 19.02
C ALA A 352 4.00 -7.37 17.62
N LEU A 353 2.95 -6.63 17.24
CA LEU A 353 2.93 -5.88 15.99
C LEU A 353 3.96 -4.74 15.97
N GLN A 354 4.11 -4.01 17.08
CA GLN A 354 5.15 -2.98 17.22
C GLN A 354 6.55 -3.58 17.05
N THR A 355 6.84 -4.73 17.67
CA THR A 355 8.13 -5.41 17.46
C THR A 355 8.32 -5.84 16.01
N ALA A 356 7.29 -6.38 15.35
CA ALA A 356 7.37 -6.80 13.95
C ALA A 356 7.59 -5.61 12.99
N ILE A 357 6.99 -4.45 13.29
CA ILE A 357 7.21 -3.19 12.55
C ILE A 357 8.66 -2.75 12.71
N CYS A 358 9.16 -2.66 13.95
CA CYS A 358 10.56 -2.30 14.22
C CYS A 358 11.54 -3.22 13.49
N ASP A 359 11.31 -4.54 13.51
CA ASP A 359 12.15 -5.51 12.81
C ASP A 359 12.08 -5.36 11.28
N ALA A 360 10.92 -5.00 10.73
CA ALA A 360 10.75 -4.72 9.31
C ALA A 360 11.46 -3.43 8.88
N GLU A 361 11.35 -2.37 9.68
CA GLU A 361 12.04 -1.10 9.48
C GLU A 361 13.56 -1.30 9.52
N GLN A 362 14.07 -2.00 10.54
CA GLN A 362 15.51 -2.29 10.65
C GLN A 362 16.03 -3.10 9.46
N ARG A 363 15.28 -4.11 9.00
CA ARG A 363 15.64 -4.89 7.80
C ARG A 363 15.64 -4.00 6.54
N GLY A 364 14.65 -3.12 6.41
CA GLY A 364 14.58 -2.14 5.32
C GLY A 364 15.78 -1.19 5.32
N ASP A 365 16.12 -0.64 6.49
CA ASP A 365 17.27 0.25 6.66
C ASP A 365 18.60 -0.43 6.32
N CYS A 366 18.79 -1.68 6.73
CA CYS A 366 19.96 -2.47 6.36
C CYS A 366 20.04 -2.68 4.84
N ALA A 367 18.94 -3.06 4.19
CA ALA A 367 18.90 -3.24 2.73
C ALA A 367 19.19 -1.92 1.97
N LEU A 368 18.69 -0.79 2.47
CA LEU A 368 18.97 0.53 1.91
C LEU A 368 20.45 0.93 2.08
N LYS A 369 21.05 0.66 3.25
CA LYS A 369 22.49 0.89 3.49
C LYS A 369 23.34 0.07 2.52
N ASP A 370 23.03 -1.21 2.34
CA ASP A 370 23.74 -2.10 1.42
C ASP A 370 23.63 -1.63 -0.05
N ALA A 371 22.43 -1.22 -0.47
CA ALA A 371 22.21 -0.68 -1.81
C ALA A 371 22.98 0.63 -2.04
N ARG A 372 22.99 1.53 -1.05
CA ARG A 372 23.78 2.77 -1.09
C ARG A 372 25.27 2.48 -1.17
N GLN A 373 25.78 1.51 -0.41
CA GLN A 373 27.18 1.11 -0.47
C GLN A 373 27.56 0.59 -1.86
N LYS A 374 26.74 -0.31 -2.44
CA LYS A 374 26.96 -0.82 -3.80
C LYS A 374 26.97 0.30 -4.85
N LEU A 375 26.10 1.30 -4.69
CA LEU A 375 26.07 2.46 -5.57
C LEU A 375 27.39 3.26 -5.47
N ILE A 376 27.88 3.50 -4.26
CA ILE A 376 29.17 4.19 -4.04
C ILE A 376 30.33 3.38 -4.66
N ASP A 377 30.35 2.07 -4.49
CA ASP A 377 31.38 1.20 -5.05
C ASP A 377 31.38 1.25 -6.58
N LEU A 378 30.19 1.21 -7.21
CA LEU A 378 30.04 1.33 -8.66
C LEU A 378 30.43 2.71 -9.18
N GLN A 379 30.07 3.79 -8.48
CA GLN A 379 30.49 5.14 -8.82
C GLN A 379 32.02 5.28 -8.76
N THR A 380 32.64 4.70 -7.74
CA THR A 380 34.10 4.71 -7.56
C THR A 380 34.79 3.91 -8.68
N ALA A 381 34.29 2.72 -9.00
CA ALA A 381 34.81 1.93 -10.11
C ALA A 381 34.68 2.64 -11.47
N LEU A 382 33.54 3.32 -11.69
CA LEU A 382 33.32 4.13 -12.89
C LEU A 382 34.27 5.32 -12.97
N GLN A 383 34.55 6.01 -11.86
CA GLN A 383 35.54 7.08 -11.83
C GLN A 383 36.95 6.55 -12.12
N GLN A 384 37.35 5.45 -11.48
CA GLN A 384 38.64 4.81 -11.75
C GLN A 384 38.79 4.39 -13.22
N ALA A 385 37.73 3.89 -13.86
CA ALA A 385 37.75 3.54 -15.27
C ALA A 385 37.91 4.78 -16.18
N LYS A 386 37.25 5.90 -15.85
CA LYS A 386 37.45 7.19 -16.54
C LYS A 386 38.88 7.68 -16.40
N ASP A 387 39.46 7.60 -15.20
CA ASP A 387 40.84 8.04 -14.96
C ASP A 387 41.84 7.16 -15.74
N LYS A 388 41.63 5.83 -15.77
CA LYS A 388 42.43 4.92 -16.60
C LYS A 388 42.33 5.25 -18.09
N MET A 389 41.13 5.54 -18.59
CA MET A 389 40.94 5.98 -19.98
C MET A 389 41.70 7.28 -20.27
N ALA A 390 41.66 8.25 -19.34
CA ALA A 390 42.39 9.50 -19.46
C ALA A 390 43.92 9.29 -19.45
N CYS A 391 44.44 8.35 -18.65
CA CYS A 391 45.85 7.94 -18.70
C CYS A 391 46.21 7.33 -20.05
N LEU A 392 45.45 6.34 -20.54
CA LEU A 392 45.71 5.72 -21.83
C LEU A 392 45.72 6.73 -22.98
N LEU A 393 44.78 7.69 -22.99
CA LEU A 393 44.75 8.75 -23.99
C LEU A 393 46.02 9.63 -23.95
N ARG A 394 46.58 9.89 -22.77
CA ARG A 394 47.86 10.60 -22.64
C ARG A 394 49.01 9.76 -23.19
N ASP A 395 49.10 8.49 -22.81
CA ASP A 395 50.14 7.57 -23.30
C ASP A 395 50.08 7.41 -24.82
N TYR A 396 48.88 7.32 -25.41
CA TYR A 396 48.69 7.30 -26.86
C TYR A 396 49.17 8.59 -27.53
N GLN A 397 48.90 9.75 -26.94
CA GLN A 397 49.37 11.03 -27.47
C GLN A 397 50.90 11.14 -27.39
N GLU A 398 51.52 10.68 -26.31
CA GLU A 398 52.98 10.63 -26.16
C GLU A 398 53.62 9.72 -27.21
N LEU A 399 53.05 8.52 -27.42
CA LEU A 399 53.50 7.60 -28.46
C LEU A 399 53.37 8.18 -29.87
N LEU A 400 52.25 8.88 -30.13
CA LEU A 400 52.06 9.59 -31.39
C LEU A 400 53.12 10.68 -31.59
N ASN A 401 53.45 11.44 -30.54
CA ASN A 401 54.49 12.46 -30.60
C ASN A 401 55.86 11.84 -30.92
N VAL A 402 56.22 10.70 -30.30
CA VAL A 402 57.45 9.96 -30.64
C VAL A 402 57.42 9.48 -32.09
N LYS A 403 56.29 8.95 -32.57
CA LYS A 403 56.15 8.52 -33.97
C LYS A 403 56.38 9.69 -34.94
N LEU A 404 55.83 10.86 -34.64
CA LEU A 404 56.05 12.07 -35.45
C LEU A 404 57.52 12.50 -35.43
N ALA A 405 58.20 12.43 -34.27
CA ALA A 405 59.64 12.71 -34.20
C ALA A 405 60.46 11.73 -35.05
N LEU A 406 60.15 10.43 -34.98
CA LEU A 406 60.79 9.40 -35.80
C LEU A 406 60.52 9.60 -37.31
N ASP A 407 59.30 9.99 -37.70
CA ASP A 407 59.02 10.31 -39.11
C ASP A 407 59.88 11.48 -39.62
N ILE A 408 60.09 12.51 -38.77
CA ILE A 408 60.97 13.64 -39.07
C ILE A 408 62.40 13.14 -39.22
N GLU A 409 62.90 12.33 -38.28
CA GLU A 409 64.25 11.74 -38.37
C GLU A 409 64.42 10.93 -39.67
N ILE A 410 63.48 10.05 -40.01
CA ILE A 410 63.51 9.27 -41.25
C ILE A 410 63.52 10.19 -42.48
N ALA A 411 62.70 11.24 -42.49
CA ALA A 411 62.69 12.22 -43.57
C ALA A 411 64.06 12.92 -43.69
N THR A 412 64.66 13.32 -42.56
CA THR A 412 66.01 13.92 -42.56
C THR A 412 67.08 12.95 -43.05
N TYR A 413 67.05 11.68 -42.63
CA TYR A 413 67.98 10.65 -43.11
C TYR A 413 67.84 10.42 -44.61
N ARG A 414 66.61 10.40 -45.15
CA ARG A 414 66.39 10.30 -46.61
C ARG A 414 66.99 11.48 -47.36
N THR A 415 66.81 12.71 -46.87
CA THR A 415 67.41 13.90 -47.51
C THR A 415 68.93 13.93 -47.46
N LEU A 416 69.56 13.39 -46.40
CA LEU A 416 71.02 13.26 -46.32
C LEU A 416 71.56 12.22 -47.31
N LEU A 417 70.87 11.08 -47.44
CA LEU A 417 71.22 10.02 -48.40
C LEU A 417 71.07 10.50 -49.85
N GLU A 418 70.01 11.25 -50.18
CA GLU A 418 69.83 11.91 -51.47
C GLU A 418 70.94 12.97 -51.74
N GLY A 419 71.48 13.58 -50.67
CA GLY A 419 72.65 14.47 -50.72
C GLY A 419 74.00 13.76 -50.93
N GLU A 420 74.14 12.51 -50.49
CA GLU A 420 75.35 11.69 -50.72
C GLU A 420 75.34 11.05 -52.12
N GLU A 421 74.18 10.65 -52.64
CA GLU A 421 74.05 10.18 -54.03
C GLU A 421 74.28 11.29 -55.08
N SER A 422 74.20 12.57 -54.67
CA SER A 422 74.55 13.73 -55.49
C SER A 422 76.04 14.13 -55.43
N SER A 423 76.89 13.40 -54.69
CA SER A 423 78.35 13.63 -54.61
C SER A 423 79.20 12.66 -55.45
N VAL A 424 78.60 11.69 -56.14
CA VAL A 424 79.28 10.82 -57.12
C VAL A 424 78.59 10.92 -58.49
N VAL A 425 78.74 12.05 -59.18
CA VAL A 425 79.13 12.22 -60.61
C VAL A 425 79.30 13.74 -60.87
N PRO A 426 80.42 14.24 -61.42
CA PRO A 426 80.58 15.65 -61.78
C PRO A 426 80.02 15.99 -63.18
N PHE A 427 79.37 17.18 -63.28
CA PHE A 427 79.17 18.06 -64.46
C PHE A 427 78.41 17.48 -65.69
N GLY A 428 77.31 18.01 -66.26
CA GLY A 428 76.56 19.29 -66.36
C GLY A 428 75.92 19.33 -67.79
N PRO A 429 75.08 20.29 -68.27
CA PRO A 429 74.41 21.43 -67.61
C PRO A 429 72.90 21.68 -67.96
N SER A 430 72.22 22.48 -67.12
CA SER A 430 71.22 23.54 -67.42
C SER A 430 69.74 23.19 -67.76
N PRO A 431 68.78 24.16 -67.73
CA PRO A 431 68.06 24.60 -66.53
C PRO A 431 66.53 24.68 -66.73
N THR A 432 65.68 24.42 -65.71
CA THR A 432 64.35 25.09 -65.62
C THR A 432 63.66 24.91 -64.26
N SER A 433 63.34 26.08 -63.70
CA SER A 433 62.11 26.48 -62.97
C SER A 433 61.70 25.80 -61.65
N SER A 434 61.66 26.67 -60.62
CA SER A 434 60.60 26.88 -59.62
C SER A 434 59.90 25.64 -59.06
N GLY A 435 60.04 25.28 -57.78
CA GLY A 435 59.85 26.16 -56.63
C GLY A 435 58.41 25.98 -56.11
N ASP A 436 58.24 25.11 -55.11
CA ASP A 436 57.19 25.21 -54.08
C ASP A 436 57.37 24.08 -53.05
N TRP A 437 58.00 24.40 -51.92
CA TRP A 437 57.90 23.60 -50.69
C TRP A 437 56.83 24.26 -49.82
N ASP A 438 55.58 23.83 -49.99
CA ASP A 438 54.46 24.31 -49.18
C ASP A 438 54.51 23.70 -47.77
N TRP A 439 55.17 24.40 -46.84
CA TRP A 439 55.15 24.13 -45.40
C TRP A 439 53.84 24.57 -44.72
N GLY A 440 52.75 24.78 -45.46
CA GLY A 440 51.52 25.37 -44.97
C GLY A 440 50.32 24.43 -44.92
N LYS A 441 50.28 23.42 -44.02
CA LYS A 441 49.00 22.85 -43.53
C LYS A 441 49.13 21.94 -42.30
N ILE A 442 49.70 22.47 -41.21
CA ILE A 442 49.25 22.03 -39.88
C ILE A 442 47.88 22.66 -39.67
N ARG A 443 46.81 21.91 -39.97
CA ARG A 443 45.49 22.24 -39.44
C ARG A 443 45.59 22.23 -37.92
N SER A 444 45.47 23.40 -37.32
CA SER A 444 45.15 23.54 -35.90
C SER A 444 43.95 22.63 -35.58
N PRO A 445 43.98 21.87 -34.47
CA PRO A 445 42.77 21.23 -33.99
C PRO A 445 41.75 22.33 -33.63
N PRO A 446 40.44 22.11 -33.82
CA PRO A 446 39.45 23.11 -33.48
C PRO A 446 39.53 23.41 -31.98
N SER A 447 39.63 24.71 -31.66
CA SER A 447 39.36 25.23 -30.34
C SER A 447 37.92 24.91 -29.98
N LEU A 448 37.69 23.77 -29.32
CA LEU A 448 36.46 23.55 -28.59
C LEU A 448 36.53 24.38 -27.32
N SER A 449 35.99 25.57 -27.45
CA SER A 449 35.38 26.39 -26.42
C SER A 449 34.97 25.56 -25.21
N SER A 450 35.46 25.98 -24.04
CA SER A 450 34.99 25.59 -22.74
C SER A 450 33.46 25.71 -22.66
N ARG A 451 32.74 24.61 -22.92
CA ARG A 451 31.40 24.44 -22.35
C ARG A 451 31.62 24.08 -20.90
N ARG A 452 31.51 25.12 -20.05
CA ARG A 452 31.26 24.98 -18.62
C ARG A 452 30.22 23.87 -18.43
N VAL A 453 30.63 22.83 -17.72
CA VAL A 453 29.69 22.00 -16.96
C VAL A 453 28.95 22.96 -16.03
N PRO A 454 27.60 22.99 -16.01
CA PRO A 454 26.91 23.71 -14.97
C PRO A 454 27.19 23.00 -13.64
N SER A 455 28.04 23.62 -12.83
CA SER A 455 28.07 23.44 -11.38
C SER A 455 26.73 23.91 -10.82
N SER A 456 25.78 23.00 -10.60
CA SER A 456 24.65 23.27 -9.73
C SER A 456 25.10 23.13 -8.27
N GLN A 457 25.82 24.15 -7.80
CA GLN A 457 25.89 24.45 -6.38
C GLN A 457 24.67 25.30 -6.04
N GLY A 458 23.90 24.86 -5.05
CA GLY A 458 23.17 25.72 -4.12
C GLY A 458 22.09 26.63 -4.70
N ARG A 459 20.84 26.15 -4.67
CA ARG A 459 19.75 26.97 -4.16
C ARG A 459 19.00 26.17 -3.11
N VAL A 460 19.51 26.25 -1.89
CA VAL A 460 18.75 25.92 -0.68
C VAL A 460 17.65 26.98 -0.60
N THR A 461 16.46 26.66 -1.09
CA THR A 461 15.26 27.37 -0.67
C THR A 461 14.94 26.89 0.74
N HIS A 462 15.30 27.73 1.71
CA HIS A 462 14.74 27.71 3.05
C HIS A 462 13.20 27.73 2.95
N CYS A 463 12.56 26.57 3.01
CA CYS A 463 11.21 26.51 3.56
C CYS A 463 11.38 26.50 5.07
N LYS A 464 11.09 27.65 5.70
CA LYS A 464 10.86 27.75 7.15
C LYS A 464 9.72 26.80 7.51
N VAL A 465 10.04 25.61 7.99
CA VAL A 465 9.16 24.92 8.94
C VAL A 465 9.61 25.40 10.31
N SER A 466 8.93 26.44 10.80
CA SER A 466 9.04 26.86 12.18
C SER A 466 8.52 25.72 13.06
N MET A 467 9.43 25.03 13.75
CA MET A 467 9.07 24.41 15.02
C MET A 467 8.80 25.55 16.00
N ALA A 468 7.52 25.80 16.28
CA ALA A 468 7.11 26.56 17.44
C ALA A 468 6.49 25.56 18.44
N TRP A 469 7.34 25.06 19.34
CA TRP A 469 6.90 24.65 20.67
C TRP A 469 7.20 25.81 21.61
N LEU A 470 6.16 26.46 22.10
CA LEU A 470 6.17 27.24 23.33
C LEU A 470 4.73 27.37 23.81
N GLY A 471 4.42 26.66 24.90
CA GLY A 471 3.23 26.92 25.68
C GLY A 471 3.40 28.19 26.52
N ARG A 472 2.30 28.92 26.70
CA ARG A 472 1.86 29.56 27.96
C ARG A 472 0.66 30.48 27.71
N GLY A 473 -0.42 30.22 28.43
CA GLY A 473 -1.07 31.23 29.28
C GLY A 473 -2.18 32.11 28.67
N GLY A 474 -3.33 32.13 29.35
CA GLY A 474 -4.41 33.13 29.21
C GLY A 474 -5.79 32.47 29.07
N GLN A 475 -6.40 31.90 30.12
CA GLN A 475 -7.25 32.59 31.13
C GLN A 475 -8.33 33.52 30.55
N GLY A 476 -9.59 33.21 30.87
CA GLY A 476 -10.52 34.23 31.38
C GLY A 476 -11.87 34.37 30.66
N GLY A 477 -12.96 34.05 31.39
CA GLY A 477 -14.35 34.41 31.07
C GLY A 477 -15.21 33.21 30.69
N ALA A 478 -15.63 32.32 31.59
CA ALA A 478 -16.48 32.54 32.76
C ALA A 478 -17.77 33.32 32.45
N HIS A 479 -18.87 32.55 32.39
CA HIS A 479 -19.94 32.56 33.39
C HIS A 479 -21.35 33.01 32.97
N HIS A 480 -22.31 32.22 33.46
CA HIS A 480 -23.75 32.46 33.69
C HIS A 480 -24.72 32.18 32.52
N SER A 481 -25.47 31.06 32.58
CA SER A 481 -26.67 30.82 33.42
C SER A 481 -27.94 31.28 32.69
N TRP A 482 -28.74 30.32 32.23
CA TRP A 482 -30.13 30.54 31.86
C TRP A 482 -31.02 29.57 32.63
N ARG A 483 -31.77 30.11 33.58
CA ARG A 483 -33.00 29.52 34.13
C ARG A 483 -33.97 30.65 34.49
N HIS A 484 -35.20 30.48 34.00
CA HIS A 484 -36.48 31.05 34.45
C HIS A 484 -36.72 32.55 34.27
N SER A 485 -37.72 32.93 33.49
CA SER A 485 -39.11 33.09 33.99
C SER A 485 -40.04 33.67 32.91
N TRP A 486 -41.31 33.35 33.09
CA TRP A 486 -42.51 33.78 32.39
C TRP A 486 -42.72 35.30 32.34
N THR A 487 -43.40 35.83 31.31
CA THR A 487 -44.76 36.44 31.42
C THR A 487 -45.25 37.12 30.12
N SER A 488 -46.55 36.90 29.85
CA SER A 488 -47.57 37.80 29.26
C SER A 488 -47.48 38.34 27.83
N GLY A 489 -48.58 38.15 27.06
CA GLY A 489 -49.01 39.09 26.00
C GLY A 489 -49.74 38.50 24.79
N GLN A 490 -51.06 38.31 24.92
CA GLN A 490 -52.13 38.02 23.90
C GLN A 490 -52.24 39.05 22.74
N PRO A 491 -53.26 39.04 21.81
CA PRO A 491 -54.36 38.09 21.48
C PRO A 491 -54.67 37.88 19.96
N ALA A 492 -55.63 37.00 19.62
CA ALA A 492 -56.78 37.18 18.67
C ALA A 492 -57.30 35.83 18.11
N GLY A 493 -58.47 35.33 18.51
CA GLY A 493 -59.75 35.35 17.75
C GLY A 493 -60.02 33.97 17.10
N ARG A 494 -61.19 33.29 17.09
CA ARG A 494 -62.62 33.64 17.14
C ARG A 494 -63.48 32.37 17.45
N LEU A 495 -64.59 32.57 18.20
CA LEU A 495 -66.00 32.19 17.96
C LEU A 495 -66.36 30.70 17.64
N HIS A 496 -67.41 30.02 18.17
CA HIS A 496 -68.70 30.38 18.80
C HIS A 496 -69.25 29.20 19.67
N PRO A 497 -70.26 29.43 20.55
CA PRO A 497 -70.80 28.48 21.56
C PRO A 497 -72.30 28.10 21.41
N LEU A 498 -72.78 27.14 22.20
CA LEU A 498 -74.21 26.82 22.48
C LEU A 498 -74.38 26.18 23.90
N PRO A 499 -75.58 26.23 24.54
CA PRO A 499 -75.76 27.01 25.77
C PRO A 499 -76.42 26.29 26.98
N GLY A 500 -76.32 26.94 28.15
CA GLY A 500 -77.46 27.19 29.05
C GLY A 500 -77.75 26.19 30.20
N MET A 501 -77.48 26.61 31.44
CA MET A 501 -78.53 26.96 32.43
C MET A 501 -77.93 27.56 33.73
N GLU A 502 -78.68 28.48 34.32
CA GLU A 502 -78.32 29.51 35.31
C GLU A 502 -78.07 29.02 36.75
N PRO A 503 -77.42 29.84 37.61
CA PRO A 503 -77.44 29.71 39.07
C PRO A 503 -78.47 30.65 39.72
N ALA A 504 -79.26 30.13 40.65
CA ALA A 504 -80.15 30.93 41.50
C ALA A 504 -79.74 30.85 42.98
N LYS A 505 -79.88 32.01 43.61
CA LYS A 505 -79.48 32.40 44.96
C LYS A 505 -80.21 31.62 46.07
N SER A 506 -79.59 31.65 47.26
CA SER A 506 -80.19 31.36 48.56
C SER A 506 -81.47 32.21 48.83
N PRO A 507 -82.32 31.78 49.79
CA PRO A 507 -82.14 32.30 51.15
C PRO A 507 -82.53 31.33 52.29
N ARG A 508 -81.88 31.57 53.45
CA ARG A 508 -82.37 31.60 54.84
C ARG A 508 -83.61 30.80 55.31
N ASP A 509 -83.44 30.32 56.56
CA ASP A 509 -84.40 30.14 57.64
C ASP A 509 -85.45 29.03 57.50
N ASN A 510 -85.12 27.84 58.02
CA ASN A 510 -85.75 27.24 59.21
C ASN A 510 -85.02 25.97 59.63
#